data_AF-W4PFF5-F1
#
_entry.id   AF-W4PFF5-F1
#
_cell.length_a   1.000
_cell.length_b   1.000
_cell.length_c   1.000
_cell.angle_alpha   90.00
_cell.angle_beta   90.00
_cell.angle_gamma   90.00
#
_symmetry.space_group_name_H-M   'P 1'
#
loop_
_entity.id
_entity.type
_entity.pdbx_description
1 polymer ?
#
loop_
_entity_poly.entity_id
_entity_poly.type
_entity_poly.pdbx_seq_one_letter_code
_entity_poly.pdbx_strand_id
1 'polypeptide(L)'
;MIYLLALMLGLAIPVGVIYLLDLTKYKIEGHTDVEKLTSVPIVGDIPLTGEGAKQGSIAVFENQNNMMSETFRHIRTNLQFMLQDKQVILFTSTVSGEGKSFVSSNLALSLSYLGKKVVIVGLDIRKPGLNKVFRLSTKEKGITQYLANPSMDIMELVQLRT
;
A
#
# COMPACT_ATOMS: atom_id res chain seq x y z
N MET A 1 2.11 -56.34 -14.91
CA MET A 1 0.84 -55.66 -14.56
C MET A 1 0.96 -54.86 -13.26
N ILE A 2 1.36 -55.48 -12.13
CA ILE A 2 1.46 -54.81 -10.82
C ILE A 2 2.42 -53.60 -10.83
N TYR A 3 3.59 -53.71 -11.48
CA TYR A 3 4.54 -52.58 -11.58
C TYR A 3 4.00 -51.37 -12.35
N LEU A 4 3.16 -51.60 -13.38
CA LEU A 4 2.55 -50.52 -14.15
C LEU A 4 1.51 -49.77 -13.31
N LEU A 5 0.71 -50.51 -12.52
CA LEU A 5 -0.27 -49.93 -11.60
C LEU A 5 0.41 -49.13 -10.49
N ALA A 6 1.51 -49.65 -9.93
CA ALA A 6 2.31 -48.96 -8.93
C ALA A 6 2.89 -47.64 -9.45
N LEU A 7 3.38 -47.64 -10.70
CA LEU A 7 3.88 -46.42 -11.35
C LEU A 7 2.76 -45.39 -11.57
N MET A 8 1.58 -45.83 -12.02
CA MET A 8 0.43 -44.95 -12.23
C MET A 8 -0.06 -44.33 -10.91
N LEU A 9 -0.23 -45.13 -9.87
CA LEU A 9 -0.63 -44.64 -8.54
C LEU A 9 0.45 -43.73 -7.92
N GLY A 10 1.72 -44.08 -8.12
CA GLY A 10 2.86 -43.29 -7.66
C GLY A 10 2.93 -41.90 -8.28
N LEU A 11 2.40 -41.70 -9.49
CA LEU A 11 2.27 -40.38 -10.12
C LEU A 11 0.95 -39.69 -9.81
N ALA A 12 -0.15 -40.45 -9.77
CA ALA A 12 -1.48 -39.90 -9.54
C ALA A 12 -1.65 -39.33 -8.13
N ILE A 13 -1.07 -39.98 -7.11
CA ILE A 13 -1.20 -39.54 -5.71
C ILE A 13 -0.54 -38.16 -5.51
N PRO A 14 0.74 -37.91 -5.88
CA PRO A 14 1.34 -36.58 -5.75
C PRO A 14 0.59 -35.50 -6.52
N VAL A 15 0.15 -35.77 -7.75
CA VAL A 15 -0.63 -34.80 -8.55
C VAL A 15 -1.95 -34.47 -7.85
N GLY A 16 -2.66 -35.48 -7.35
CA GLY A 16 -3.88 -35.29 -6.59
C GLY A 16 -3.68 -34.48 -5.31
N VAL A 17 -2.59 -34.74 -4.58
CA VAL A 17 -2.23 -33.99 -3.37
C VAL A 17 -1.90 -32.54 -3.69
N ILE A 18 -1.11 -32.26 -4.73
CA ILE A 18 -0.79 -30.88 -5.15
C ILE A 18 -2.09 -30.13 -5.51
N TYR A 19 -2.99 -30.75 -6.27
CA TYR A 19 -4.26 -30.14 -6.64
C TYR A 19 -5.15 -29.86 -5.41
N LEU A 20 -5.22 -30.80 -4.45
CA LEU A 20 -5.96 -30.60 -3.21
C LEU A 20 -5.39 -29.46 -2.37
N LEU A 21 -4.05 -29.35 -2.30
CA LEU A 21 -3.39 -28.26 -1.60
C LEU A 21 -3.69 -26.91 -2.26
N ASP A 22 -3.69 -26.85 -3.60
CA ASP A 22 -4.06 -25.64 -4.34
C ASP A 22 -5.52 -25.22 -4.08
N LEU A 23 -6.46 -26.17 -3.91
CA LEU A 23 -7.85 -25.85 -3.55
C LEU A 23 -7.99 -25.25 -2.15
N THR A 24 -7.02 -25.45 -1.26
CA THR A 24 -7.02 -24.86 0.08
C THR A 24 -6.39 -23.46 0.14
N LYS A 25 -5.94 -22.91 -1.00
CA LYS A 25 -5.40 -21.55 -1.06
C LYS A 25 -6.53 -20.52 -1.10
N TYR A 26 -6.64 -19.74 -0.03
CA TYR A 26 -7.60 -18.63 0.12
C TYR A 26 -6.95 -17.25 0.05
N LYS A 27 -5.68 -17.17 -0.36
CA LYS A 27 -4.91 -15.92 -0.44
C LYS A 27 -4.85 -15.45 -1.89
N ILE A 28 -4.87 -14.14 -2.06
CA ILE A 28 -4.53 -13.48 -3.33
C ILE A 28 -3.00 -13.53 -3.43
N GLU A 29 -2.47 -14.28 -4.40
CA GLU A 29 -1.02 -14.49 -4.57
C GLU A 29 -0.44 -13.63 -5.70
N GLY A 30 -1.27 -13.16 -6.64
CA GLY A 30 -0.78 -12.33 -7.75
C GLY A 30 -1.85 -11.61 -8.54
N HIS A 31 -1.41 -10.97 -9.63
CA HIS A 31 -2.26 -10.14 -10.50
C HIS A 31 -3.42 -10.93 -11.07
N THR A 32 -3.17 -12.18 -11.49
CA THR A 32 -4.19 -13.08 -12.02
C THR A 32 -5.38 -13.25 -11.08
N ASP A 33 -5.15 -13.29 -9.76
CA ASP A 33 -6.24 -13.42 -8.79
C ASP A 33 -7.05 -12.12 -8.70
N VAL A 34 -6.37 -10.97 -8.70
CA VAL A 34 -7.02 -9.65 -8.69
C VAL A 34 -7.84 -9.44 -9.95
N GLU A 35 -7.30 -9.77 -11.12
CA GLU A 35 -7.96 -9.64 -12.42
C GLU A 35 -9.17 -10.56 -12.57
N LYS A 36 -9.12 -11.76 -11.97
CA LYS A 36 -10.26 -12.69 -11.97
C LYS A 36 -11.37 -12.26 -11.01
N LEU A 37 -11.01 -11.68 -9.87
CA LEU A 37 -11.95 -11.32 -8.81
C LEU A 37 -12.52 -9.90 -8.97
N THR A 38 -11.85 -9.03 -9.73
CA THR A 38 -12.20 -7.60 -9.82
C THR A 38 -11.92 -7.05 -11.22
N SER A 39 -12.60 -5.97 -11.58
CA SER A 39 -12.35 -5.21 -12.81
C SER A 39 -11.46 -3.98 -12.59
N VAL A 40 -10.84 -3.85 -11.41
CA VAL A 40 -10.06 -2.66 -11.08
C VAL A 40 -8.64 -2.75 -11.65
N PRO A 41 -8.10 -1.66 -12.21
CA PRO A 41 -6.73 -1.65 -12.69
C PRO A 41 -5.72 -1.75 -11.54
N ILE A 42 -4.68 -2.54 -11.75
CA ILE A 42 -3.55 -2.65 -10.82
C ILE A 42 -2.61 -1.47 -11.05
N VAL A 43 -2.46 -0.63 -10.02
CA VAL A 43 -1.65 0.59 -10.11
C VAL A 43 -0.14 0.29 -10.08
N GLY A 44 0.25 -0.75 -9.34
CA GLY A 44 1.64 -1.22 -9.27
C GLY A 44 1.89 -2.13 -8.08
N ASP A 45 3.04 -2.79 -8.11
CA ASP A 45 3.51 -3.71 -7.06
C ASP A 45 4.49 -3.04 -6.13
N ILE A 46 4.34 -3.29 -4.83
CA ILE A 46 5.28 -2.79 -3.82
C ILE A 46 6.05 -3.98 -3.26
N PRO A 47 7.37 -4.07 -3.50
CA PRO A 47 8.16 -5.18 -3.01
C PRO A 47 8.22 -5.15 -1.49
N LEU A 48 8.23 -6.33 -0.87
CA LEU A 48 8.47 -6.45 0.56
C LEU A 48 9.90 -5.97 0.83
N THR A 49 10.02 -4.96 1.67
CA THR A 49 11.31 -4.52 2.20
C THR A 49 11.86 -5.60 3.12
N GLY A 50 13.11 -6.01 2.93
CA GLY A 50 13.81 -6.88 3.90
C GLY A 50 13.83 -6.28 5.32
N GLU A 51 14.20 -7.10 6.31
CA GLU A 51 14.11 -6.84 7.77
C GLU A 51 14.69 -5.50 8.29
N GLY A 52 15.36 -4.70 7.46
CA GLY A 52 15.89 -3.37 7.79
C GLY A 52 14.90 -2.21 7.68
N ALA A 53 13.73 -2.37 7.04
CA ALA A 53 12.72 -1.32 7.00
C ALA A 53 11.92 -1.31 8.31
N LYS A 54 12.42 -0.53 9.28
CA LYS A 54 11.72 -0.25 10.54
C LYS A 54 10.25 0.09 10.25
N GLN A 55 9.34 -0.57 10.97
CA GLN A 55 7.88 -0.39 10.84
C GLN A 55 7.51 1.10 10.71
N GLY A 56 6.83 1.46 9.62
CA GLY A 56 6.36 2.82 9.37
C GLY A 56 7.41 3.79 8.81
N SER A 57 8.48 3.28 8.17
CA SER A 57 9.52 4.12 7.60
C SER A 57 9.18 4.69 6.22
N ILE A 58 9.70 5.88 5.98
CA ILE A 58 9.81 6.48 4.65
C ILE A 58 10.89 5.71 3.89
N ALA A 59 10.54 5.21 2.71
CA ALA A 59 11.38 4.41 1.83
C ALA A 59 11.73 5.15 0.51
N VAL A 60 11.16 6.33 0.28
CA VAL A 60 11.40 7.16 -0.91
C VAL A 60 12.20 8.39 -0.55
N PHE A 61 13.28 8.63 -1.29
CA PHE A 61 14.20 9.75 -1.10
C PHE A 61 14.42 10.50 -2.41
N GLU A 62 14.53 11.82 -2.33
CA GLU A 62 14.82 12.65 -3.50
C GLU A 62 16.18 12.28 -4.10
N ASN A 63 16.26 12.24 -5.43
CA ASN A 63 17.48 11.95 -6.19
C ASN A 63 18.18 10.61 -5.86
N GLN A 64 17.48 9.65 -5.24
CA GLN A 64 17.98 8.29 -5.06
C GLN A 64 17.35 7.31 -6.04
N ASN A 65 18.16 6.43 -6.62
CA ASN A 65 17.74 5.38 -7.55
C ASN A 65 17.76 4.01 -6.86
N ASN A 66 17.00 3.91 -5.77
CA ASN A 66 16.78 2.63 -5.09
C ASN A 66 15.46 1.99 -5.55
N MET A 67 15.34 0.68 -5.36
CA MET A 67 14.19 -0.11 -5.83
C MET A 67 12.84 0.45 -5.35
N MET A 68 12.77 0.90 -4.09
CA MET A 68 11.54 1.49 -3.54
C MET A 68 11.20 2.83 -4.18
N SER A 69 12.20 3.69 -4.41
CA SER A 69 12.01 4.99 -5.05
C SER A 69 11.55 4.83 -6.50
N GLU A 70 12.12 3.89 -7.25
CA GLU A 70 11.64 3.57 -8.61
C GLU A 70 10.22 3.01 -8.59
N THR A 71 9.91 2.12 -7.65
CA THR A 71 8.56 1.59 -7.47
C THR A 71 7.53 2.70 -7.26
N PHE A 72 7.80 3.65 -6.36
CA PHE A 72 6.92 4.79 -6.12
C PHE A 72 6.93 5.83 -7.26
N ARG A 73 7.99 5.91 -8.08
CA ARG A 73 7.98 6.69 -9.33
C ARG A 73 7.04 6.06 -10.35
N HIS A 74 7.08 4.74 -10.51
CA HIS A 74 6.17 4.00 -11.41
C HIS A 74 4.70 4.14 -10.99
N ILE A 75 4.39 3.88 -9.71
CA ILE A 75 3.03 4.06 -9.16
C ILE A 75 2.52 5.48 -9.38
N ARG A 76 3.38 6.48 -9.13
CA ARG A 76 3.05 7.90 -9.34
C ARG A 76 2.70 8.19 -10.79
N THR A 77 3.50 7.72 -11.74
CA THR A 77 3.26 7.90 -13.19
C THR A 77 1.93 7.25 -13.59
N ASN A 78 1.67 6.01 -13.16
CA ASN A 78 0.41 5.32 -13.44
C ASN A 78 -0.80 6.07 -12.87
N LEU A 79 -0.70 6.54 -11.62
CA LEU A 79 -1.76 7.33 -11.00
C LEU A 79 -2.00 8.65 -11.73
N GLN A 80 -0.97 9.33 -12.22
CA GLN A 80 -1.14 10.57 -12.99
C GLN A 80 -1.97 10.33 -14.26
N PHE A 81 -1.75 9.20 -14.96
CA PHE A 81 -2.58 8.83 -16.11
C PHE A 81 -4.04 8.52 -15.72
N MET A 82 -4.25 7.85 -14.58
CA MET A 82 -5.60 7.47 -14.12
C MET A 82 -6.41 8.62 -13.54
N LEU A 83 -5.75 9.56 -12.84
CA LEU A 83 -6.42 10.64 -12.13
C LEU A 83 -6.87 11.76 -13.05
N GLN A 84 -6.22 11.94 -14.20
CA GLN A 84 -6.46 13.07 -15.11
C GLN A 84 -6.36 14.39 -14.32
N ASP A 85 -7.48 15.11 -14.13
CA ASP A 85 -7.55 16.38 -13.40
C ASP A 85 -7.89 16.23 -11.90
N LYS A 86 -8.14 15.00 -11.43
CA LYS A 86 -8.49 14.75 -10.02
C LYS A 86 -7.26 14.92 -9.12
N GLN A 87 -7.43 15.65 -8.02
CA GLN A 87 -6.35 15.97 -7.08
C GLN A 87 -6.48 15.27 -5.72
N VAL A 88 -7.61 14.60 -5.48
CA VAL A 88 -7.91 13.93 -4.21
C VAL A 88 -7.90 12.42 -4.40
N ILE A 89 -7.10 11.72 -3.59
CA ILE A 89 -6.95 10.26 -3.62
C ILE A 89 -7.28 9.72 -2.23
N LEU A 90 -8.23 8.79 -2.15
CA LEU A 90 -8.53 8.05 -0.92
C LEU A 90 -7.74 6.74 -0.91
N PHE A 91 -6.97 6.52 0.16
CA PHE A 91 -6.31 5.24 0.43
C PHE A 91 -7.14 4.43 1.43
N THR A 92 -7.57 3.25 1.01
CA THR A 92 -8.31 2.30 1.87
C THR A 92 -7.85 0.87 1.59
N SER A 93 -8.28 -0.06 2.44
CA SER A 93 -7.98 -1.48 2.32
C SER A 93 -8.93 -2.29 3.19
N THR A 94 -8.96 -3.60 2.97
CA THR A 94 -9.91 -4.52 3.59
C THR A 94 -9.64 -4.76 5.08
N VAL A 95 -8.37 -4.77 5.50
CA VAL A 95 -7.99 -4.98 6.91
C VAL A 95 -6.87 -4.06 7.38
N SER A 96 -6.73 -3.93 8.70
CA SER A 96 -5.61 -3.20 9.31
C SER A 96 -4.29 -3.93 9.02
N GLY A 97 -3.24 -3.19 8.65
CA GLY A 97 -1.88 -3.72 8.48
C GLY A 97 -1.43 -3.95 7.03
N GLU A 98 -2.32 -3.81 6.04
CA GLU A 98 -2.00 -4.01 4.60
C GLU A 98 -1.13 -2.89 3.98
N GLY A 99 -0.48 -2.05 4.78
CA GLY A 99 0.45 -1.06 4.26
C GLY A 99 -0.16 0.26 3.78
N LYS A 100 -1.48 0.50 3.89
CA LYS A 100 -2.15 1.77 3.51
C LYS A 100 -1.35 3.03 3.82
N SER A 101 -0.99 3.22 5.10
CA SER A 101 -0.26 4.41 5.56
C SER A 101 1.16 4.48 5.00
N PHE A 102 1.80 3.34 4.75
CA PHE A 102 3.11 3.28 4.12
C PHE A 102 3.02 3.73 2.66
N VAL A 103 2.06 3.19 1.90
CA VAL A 103 1.85 3.56 0.50
C VAL A 103 1.47 5.04 0.37
N SER A 104 0.48 5.50 1.15
CA SER A 104 0.01 6.88 1.07
C SER A 104 1.11 7.89 1.40
N SER A 105 1.93 7.62 2.43
CA SER A 105 2.99 8.52 2.87
C SER A 105 4.14 8.61 1.86
N ASN A 106 4.58 7.45 1.35
CA ASN A 106 5.67 7.41 0.37
C ASN A 106 5.25 7.95 -0.99
N LEU A 107 3.99 7.74 -1.41
CA LEU A 107 3.47 8.38 -2.61
C LEU A 107 3.36 9.89 -2.43
N ALA A 108 2.89 10.37 -1.27
CA ALA A 108 2.82 11.80 -0.99
C ALA A 108 4.20 12.48 -1.11
N LEU A 109 5.25 11.83 -0.58
CA LEU A 109 6.62 12.29 -0.74
C LEU A 109 7.12 12.21 -2.19
N SER A 110 6.83 11.11 -2.88
CA SER A 110 7.14 10.96 -4.31
C SER A 110 6.50 12.06 -5.17
N LEU A 111 5.29 12.49 -4.83
CA LEU A 111 4.60 13.61 -5.47
C LEU A 111 5.21 14.97 -5.08
N SER A 112 5.59 15.17 -3.82
CA SER A 112 6.22 16.43 -3.37
C SER A 112 7.59 16.66 -4.01
N TYR A 113 8.36 15.59 -4.29
CA TYR A 113 9.64 15.70 -5.01
C TYR A 113 9.49 16.15 -6.48
N LEU A 114 8.27 16.20 -7.04
CA LEU A 114 7.99 16.86 -8.32
C LEU A 114 7.69 18.37 -8.17
N GLY A 115 7.91 18.95 -6.97
CA GLY A 115 7.54 20.33 -6.66
C GLY A 115 6.03 20.56 -6.51
N LYS A 116 5.23 19.49 -6.39
CA LYS A 116 3.77 19.61 -6.17
C LYS A 116 3.49 19.96 -4.71
N LYS A 117 2.48 20.80 -4.47
CA LYS A 117 1.91 21.02 -3.13
C LYS A 117 1.04 19.83 -2.78
N VAL A 118 1.47 19.01 -1.83
CA VAL A 118 0.79 17.77 -1.43
C VAL A 118 0.41 17.87 0.04
N VAL A 119 -0.86 17.58 0.34
CA VAL A 119 -1.37 17.43 1.69
C VAL A 119 -1.78 15.98 1.90
N ILE A 120 -1.31 15.37 2.99
CA ILE A 120 -1.75 14.06 3.43
C ILE A 120 -2.63 14.21 4.68
N VAL A 121 -3.83 13.63 4.63
CA VAL A 121 -4.81 13.73 5.72
C VAL A 121 -4.99 12.35 6.35
N GLY A 122 -4.69 12.24 7.65
CA GLY A 122 -4.88 11.02 8.41
C GLY A 122 -6.31 10.90 8.92
N LEU A 123 -7.17 10.17 8.21
CA LEU A 123 -8.58 9.94 8.61
C LEU A 123 -8.79 8.66 9.44
N ASP A 124 -7.72 7.91 9.74
CA ASP A 124 -7.80 6.77 10.67
C ASP A 124 -7.74 7.26 12.12
N ILE A 125 -8.92 7.49 12.70
CA ILE A 125 -9.08 7.96 14.09
C ILE A 125 -8.84 6.82 15.09
N ARG A 126 -9.08 5.56 14.68
CA ARG A 126 -9.01 4.41 15.59
C ARG A 126 -7.58 3.96 15.85
N LYS A 127 -6.73 4.01 14.82
CA LYS A 127 -5.32 3.62 14.92
C LYS A 127 -4.43 4.57 14.09
N PRO A 128 -4.30 5.85 14.50
CA PRO A 128 -3.56 6.84 13.73
C PRO A 128 -2.10 6.45 13.55
N GLY A 129 -1.68 6.31 12.29
CA GLY A 129 -0.32 5.87 11.91
C GLY A 129 0.60 6.98 11.41
N LEU A 130 0.06 8.06 10.84
CA LEU A 130 0.84 9.07 10.13
C LEU A 130 1.80 9.86 11.03
N ASN A 131 1.42 10.14 12.28
CA ASN A 131 2.27 10.88 13.22
C ASN A 131 3.61 10.14 13.45
N LYS A 132 3.59 8.81 13.47
CA LYS A 132 4.80 7.99 13.62
C LYS A 132 5.67 8.04 12.37
N VAL A 133 5.04 7.98 11.18
CA VAL A 133 5.74 8.01 9.89
C VAL A 133 6.48 9.34 9.71
N PHE A 134 5.82 10.45 9.99
CA PHE A 134 6.36 11.80 9.79
C PHE A 134 7.03 12.39 11.03
N ARG A 135 7.14 11.63 12.13
CA ARG A 135 7.71 12.06 13.42
C ARG A 135 7.07 13.35 13.95
N LEU A 136 5.75 13.46 13.77
CA LEU A 136 4.97 14.60 14.22
C LEU A 136 4.62 14.49 15.70
N SER A 137 4.51 15.64 16.37
CA SER A 137 4.08 15.72 17.76
C SER A 137 2.62 15.24 17.89
N THR A 138 2.34 14.40 18.87
CA THR A 138 0.97 13.95 19.19
C THR A 138 0.18 14.97 20.01
N LYS A 139 0.81 16.07 20.42
CA LYS A 139 0.16 17.14 21.22
C LYS A 139 -0.58 18.17 20.36
N GLU A 140 -0.39 18.15 19.06
CA GLU A 140 -0.97 19.12 18.14
C GLU A 140 -2.44 18.82 17.83
N LYS A 141 -3.21 19.88 17.52
CA LYS A 141 -4.59 19.77 17.03
C LYS A 141 -4.61 19.03 15.69
N GLY A 142 -5.63 18.22 15.45
CA GLY A 142 -5.77 17.42 14.23
C GLY A 142 -7.16 17.49 13.62
N ILE A 143 -7.42 16.61 12.64
CA ILE A 143 -8.66 16.61 11.87
C ILE A 143 -9.91 16.37 12.73
N THR A 144 -9.80 15.61 13.81
CA THR A 144 -10.93 15.34 14.72
C THR A 144 -11.41 16.60 15.42
N GLN A 145 -10.50 17.50 15.80
CA GLN A 145 -10.86 18.79 16.41
C GLN A 145 -11.53 19.73 15.40
N TYR A 146 -11.06 19.75 14.14
CA TYR A 146 -11.71 20.50 13.07
C TYR A 146 -13.14 20.03 12.81
N LEU A 147 -13.33 18.71 12.73
CA LEU A 147 -14.65 18.12 12.50
C LEU A 147 -15.62 18.38 13.67
N ALA A 148 -15.11 18.49 14.90
CA ALA A 148 -15.89 18.83 16.08
C ALA A 148 -16.21 20.33 16.18
N ASN A 149 -15.33 21.20 15.67
CA ASN A 149 -15.54 22.65 15.63
C ASN A 149 -15.06 23.25 14.29
N PRO A 150 -15.93 23.30 13.27
CA PRO A 150 -15.58 23.78 11.93
C PRO A 150 -15.24 25.28 11.85
N SER A 151 -15.42 26.06 12.92
CA SER A 151 -15.01 27.47 12.95
C SER A 151 -13.52 27.66 13.22
N MET A 152 -12.79 26.57 13.47
CA MET A 152 -11.33 26.58 13.64
C MET A 152 -10.64 26.77 12.29
N ASP A 153 -9.59 27.59 12.24
CA ASP A 153 -8.80 27.74 11.02
C ASP A 153 -8.04 26.43 10.73
N ILE A 154 -8.29 25.87 9.54
CA ILE A 154 -7.65 24.63 9.09
C ILE A 154 -6.14 24.80 8.92
N MET A 155 -5.65 26.01 8.66
CA MET A 155 -4.23 26.29 8.49
C MET A 155 -3.45 26.13 9.79
N GLU A 156 -4.09 26.31 10.96
CA GLU A 156 -3.48 26.02 12.27
C GLU A 156 -3.19 24.52 12.47
N LEU A 157 -3.81 23.65 11.68
CA LEU A 157 -3.70 22.19 11.81
C LEU A 157 -2.65 21.59 10.87
N VAL A 158 -2.14 22.39 9.93
CA VAL A 158 -1.17 21.95 8.93
C VAL A 158 0.21 21.87 9.58
N GLN A 159 0.72 20.65 9.70
CA GLN A 159 2.08 20.40 10.19
C GLN A 159 3.03 20.18 9.01
N LEU A 160 4.00 21.08 8.86
CA LEU A 160 5.01 20.98 7.81
C LEU A 160 6.11 20.04 8.24
N ARG A 161 6.47 19.11 7.35
CA ARG A 161 7.72 18.37 7.43
C ARG A 161 8.76 19.13 6.62
N THR A 162 9.71 19.77 7.32
CA THR A 162 10.97 20.26 6.76
C THR A 162 11.97 19.12 6.57
#